data_AF-J3L4Q6-F1
#
_entry.id   AF-J3L4Q6-F1
#
_cell.length_a   1.000
_cell.length_b   1.000
_cell.length_c   1.000
_cell.angle_alpha   90.00
_cell.angle_beta   90.00
_cell.angle_gamma   90.00
#
_symmetry.space_group_name_H-M   'P 1'
#
loop_
_entity.id
_entity.type
_entity.pdbx_description
1 polymer ?
#
loop_
_entity_poly.entity_id
_entity_poly.type
_entity_poly.pdbx_seq_one_letter_code
_entity_poly.pdbx_strand_id
1 'polypeptide(L)'
;MDHLIGGLGQEANGQRRTDRWKTNRSSRQAEQRTNASPHRRIAIAVDLSDESAYAVRWAVANYLRPGDAVILLHVRPTSVLYGADWGSIAVSVSDDADGEVAPAASAEELQKKREEDFDAFTSTKSQDLAQPLVDAQIPFKIHVVKDHDMKERLCLEAERLGLSAMIMGSRGFGASRKGGKGRLGSVSDYCVHHCVCPVVVVRYPDDAAGADAEASGPTDELHTVPEDEPVYHDAPEVHKEN
;
A
#
# COMPACT_ATOMS: atom_id res chain seq x y z
N MET A 1 8.44 76.62 55.14
CA MET A 1 9.85 76.94 54.90
C MET A 1 10.76 75.80 55.39
N ASP A 2 11.13 74.76 54.63
CA ASP A 2 10.47 73.98 53.56
C ASP A 2 11.31 72.70 53.26
N HIS A 3 10.63 71.57 52.97
CA HIS A 3 10.90 70.48 51.99
C HIS A 3 12.34 69.94 51.67
N LEU A 4 12.64 68.60 51.74
CA LEU A 4 12.51 67.47 50.74
C LEU A 4 13.58 67.42 49.59
N ILE A 5 14.02 66.31 48.92
CA ILE A 5 13.74 64.84 48.90
C ILE A 5 15.06 64.01 48.67
N GLY A 6 15.28 62.88 49.37
CA GLY A 6 15.88 61.60 48.84
C GLY A 6 17.34 61.54 48.33
N GLY A 7 17.89 60.38 47.92
CA GLY A 7 17.37 59.01 47.87
C GLY A 7 18.46 57.95 47.54
N LEU A 8 18.12 56.66 47.61
CA LEU A 8 19.02 55.50 47.38
C LEU A 8 19.13 55.10 45.89
N GLY A 9 20.24 54.46 45.50
CA GLY A 9 20.38 53.85 44.16
C GLY A 9 21.41 52.72 44.12
N GLN A 10 20.97 51.50 43.82
CA GLN A 10 21.82 50.34 43.48
C GLN A 10 21.36 49.73 42.14
N GLU A 11 22.36 49.29 41.38
CA GLU A 11 22.38 48.21 40.37
C GLU A 11 21.27 48.08 39.29
N ALA A 12 21.70 48.08 38.02
CA ALA A 12 20.95 47.51 36.90
C ALA A 12 21.89 46.86 35.86
N ASN A 13 22.04 45.53 35.91
CA ASN A 13 22.68 44.74 34.86
C ASN A 13 21.96 43.38 34.71
N GLY A 14 21.01 43.28 33.77
CA GLY A 14 20.09 42.12 33.73
C GLY A 14 19.54 41.69 32.36
N GLN A 15 19.87 42.35 31.25
CA GLN A 15 19.09 42.25 30.01
C GLN A 15 19.81 41.64 28.78
N ARG A 16 20.52 40.50 28.94
CA ARG A 16 21.18 39.78 27.82
C ARG A 16 21.20 38.23 27.92
N ARG A 17 20.18 37.59 28.53
CA ARG A 17 20.14 36.10 28.68
C ARG A 17 18.89 35.37 28.16
N THR A 18 17.88 36.07 27.65
CA THR A 18 16.58 35.46 27.29
C THR A 18 16.50 34.90 25.87
N ASP A 19 17.27 35.42 24.92
CA ASP A 19 16.95 35.22 23.49
C ASP A 19 17.65 34.00 22.88
N ARG A 20 18.72 33.51 23.51
CA ARG A 20 19.48 32.32 23.07
C ARG A 20 18.74 30.99 23.29
N TRP A 21 17.72 30.97 24.15
CA TRP A 21 16.95 29.75 24.45
C TRP A 21 15.90 29.43 23.38
N LYS A 22 15.31 30.45 22.74
CA LYS A 22 14.21 30.28 21.77
C LYS A 22 14.71 29.65 20.46
N THR A 23 15.83 30.14 19.92
CA THR A 23 16.43 29.63 18.67
C THR A 23 16.93 28.19 18.75
N ASN A 24 17.43 27.76 19.92
CA ASN A 24 17.96 26.40 20.13
C ASN A 24 16.84 25.36 20.40
N ARG A 25 15.60 25.79 20.68
CA ARG A 25 14.45 24.88 20.79
C ARG A 25 13.84 24.57 19.42
N SER A 26 13.76 25.57 18.53
CA SER A 26 13.25 25.39 17.16
C SER A 26 14.14 24.50 16.30
N SER A 27 15.47 24.62 16.39
CA SER A 27 16.40 23.72 15.68
C SER A 27 16.26 22.27 16.18
N ARG A 28 16.30 22.06 17.50
CA ARG A 28 16.16 20.72 18.10
C ARG A 28 14.82 20.06 17.79
N GLN A 29 13.73 20.81 17.71
CA GLN A 29 12.42 20.26 17.30
C GLN A 29 12.34 19.93 15.81
N ALA A 30 13.12 20.61 14.95
CA ALA A 30 13.26 20.23 13.54
C ALA A 30 14.15 18.98 13.39
N GLU A 31 15.29 18.90 14.08
CA GLU A 31 16.22 17.77 14.04
C GLU A 31 15.71 16.51 14.76
N GLN A 32 14.81 16.64 15.73
CA GLN A 32 14.13 15.49 16.35
C GLN A 32 13.08 14.85 15.44
N ARG A 33 12.53 15.58 14.47
CA ARG A 33 11.57 15.02 13.49
C ARG A 33 12.24 14.12 12.45
N THR A 34 13.56 14.17 12.29
CA THR A 34 14.30 13.39 11.28
C THR A 34 14.95 12.12 11.84
N ASN A 35 14.87 11.87 13.15
CA ASN A 35 15.52 10.73 13.82
C ASN A 35 14.56 9.80 14.59
N ALA A 36 13.25 10.03 14.53
CA ALA A 36 12.28 9.07 15.06
C ALA A 36 12.17 7.87 14.10
N SER A 37 12.23 6.64 14.63
CA SER A 37 11.85 5.46 13.86
C SER A 37 10.39 5.59 13.39
N PRO A 38 10.05 5.17 12.16
CA PRO A 38 8.71 5.38 11.61
C PRO A 38 7.67 4.74 12.52
N HIS A 39 6.68 5.54 12.94
CA HIS A 39 5.67 5.12 13.91
C HIS A 39 4.74 4.05 13.34
N ARG A 40 4.58 4.01 12.01
CA ARG A 40 3.79 3.01 11.28
C ARG A 40 4.56 2.53 10.06
N ARG A 41 4.45 1.23 9.75
CA ARG A 41 4.91 0.65 8.48
C ARG A 41 3.68 0.30 7.65
N ILE A 42 3.52 0.96 6.51
CA ILE A 42 2.36 0.78 5.63
C ILE A 42 2.84 0.03 4.39
N ALA A 43 2.29 -1.14 4.07
CA ALA A 43 2.55 -1.73 2.76
C ALA A 43 1.54 -1.22 1.74
N ILE A 44 2.00 -1.12 0.48
CA ILE A 44 1.13 -1.03 -0.69
C ILE A 44 1.46 -2.27 -1.53
N ALA A 45 0.51 -3.19 -1.64
CA ALA A 45 0.67 -4.39 -2.46
C ALA A 45 0.49 -3.99 -3.93
N VAL A 46 1.50 -4.32 -4.75
CA VAL A 46 1.53 -3.95 -6.17
C VAL A 46 1.79 -5.17 -7.05
N ASP A 47 1.16 -5.18 -8.23
CA ASP A 47 1.23 -6.26 -9.21
C ASP A 47 1.62 -5.76 -10.62
N LEU A 48 2.17 -4.54 -10.67
CA LEU A 48 2.61 -3.85 -11.88
C LEU A 48 1.46 -3.45 -12.84
N SER A 49 0.20 -3.52 -12.38
CA SER A 49 -0.99 -3.02 -13.10
C SER A 49 -1.27 -1.54 -12.83
N ASP A 50 -2.05 -0.90 -13.71
CA ASP A 50 -2.54 0.48 -13.54
C ASP A 50 -3.42 0.66 -12.30
N GLU A 51 -4.12 -0.39 -11.87
CA GLU A 51 -4.91 -0.40 -10.64
C GLU A 51 -4.01 -0.35 -9.39
N SER A 52 -2.90 -1.08 -9.40
CA SER A 52 -1.90 -0.94 -8.33
C SER A 52 -1.19 0.42 -8.37
N ALA A 53 -0.92 0.97 -9.56
CA ALA A 53 -0.36 2.31 -9.73
C ALA A 53 -1.30 3.41 -9.19
N TYR A 54 -2.60 3.25 -9.42
CA TYR A 54 -3.63 4.11 -8.84
C TYR A 54 -3.70 3.96 -7.32
N ALA A 55 -3.61 2.74 -6.78
CA ALA A 55 -3.57 2.51 -5.34
C ALA A 55 -2.39 3.23 -4.64
N VAL A 56 -1.21 3.29 -5.28
CA VAL A 56 -0.07 4.08 -4.76
C VAL A 56 -0.40 5.58 -4.75
N ARG A 57 -0.89 6.14 -5.86
CA ARG A 57 -1.28 7.57 -5.93
C ARG A 57 -2.38 7.92 -4.92
N TRP A 58 -3.38 7.05 -4.78
CA TRP A 58 -4.46 7.20 -3.81
C TRP A 58 -3.95 7.17 -2.37
N ALA A 59 -3.02 6.26 -2.04
CA ALA A 59 -2.43 6.17 -0.71
C ALA A 59 -1.69 7.45 -0.30
N VAL A 60 -0.90 8.02 -1.22
CA VAL A 60 -0.18 9.29 -1.04
C VAL A 60 -1.16 10.44 -0.77
N ALA A 61 -2.25 10.53 -1.52
CA ALA A 61 -3.21 11.62 -1.40
C ALA A 61 -4.15 11.50 -0.18
N ASN A 62 -4.51 10.28 0.27
CA ASN A 62 -5.64 10.07 1.19
C ASN A 62 -5.29 9.36 2.50
N TYR A 63 -4.22 8.56 2.57
CA TYR A 63 -3.98 7.66 3.70
C TYR A 63 -2.67 7.94 4.46
N LEU A 64 -1.59 8.18 3.71
CA LEU A 64 -0.24 8.32 4.25
C LEU A 64 -0.09 9.63 5.02
N ARG A 65 0.74 9.60 6.07
CA ARG A 65 0.93 10.70 7.02
C ARG A 65 2.42 10.90 7.32
N PRO A 66 2.83 12.12 7.74
CA PRO A 66 4.19 12.35 8.22
C PRO A 66 4.58 11.37 9.33
N GLY A 67 5.69 10.65 9.16
CA GLY A 67 6.17 9.61 10.08
C GLY A 67 5.79 8.17 9.71
N ASP A 68 5.05 7.96 8.62
CA ASP A 68 4.91 6.64 8.00
C ASP A 68 6.18 6.26 7.22
N ALA A 69 6.49 4.96 7.19
CA ALA A 69 7.40 4.38 6.21
C ALA A 69 6.65 3.38 5.33
N VAL A 70 6.81 3.51 4.00
CA VAL A 70 6.09 2.72 3.01
C VAL A 70 6.90 1.49 2.56
N ILE A 71 6.20 0.41 2.28
CA ILE A 71 6.75 -0.80 1.69
C ILE A 71 5.96 -1.11 0.43
N LEU A 72 6.54 -0.84 -0.75
CA LEU A 72 5.97 -1.34 -2.01
C LEU A 72 6.24 -2.85 -2.07
N LEU A 73 5.20 -3.63 -1.84
CA LEU A 73 5.26 -5.08 -1.67
C LEU A 73 4.79 -5.75 -2.96
N HIS A 74 5.72 -6.40 -3.67
CA HIS A 74 5.41 -7.14 -4.88
C HIS A 74 5.70 -8.62 -4.68
N VAL A 75 4.70 -9.48 -4.90
CA VAL A 75 4.93 -10.92 -5.01
C VAL A 75 5.09 -11.26 -6.48
N ARG A 76 6.31 -11.66 -6.86
CA ARG A 76 6.61 -12.20 -8.18
C ARG A 76 6.22 -13.69 -8.20
N PRO A 77 5.30 -14.12 -9.08
CA PRO A 77 4.98 -15.53 -9.25
C PRO A 77 6.23 -16.33 -9.64
N THR A 78 6.42 -17.50 -9.02
CA THR A 78 7.43 -18.49 -9.44
C THR A 78 6.81 -19.87 -9.59
N SER A 79 7.21 -20.59 -10.64
CA SER A 79 6.90 -22.01 -10.84
C SER A 79 7.92 -22.95 -10.16
N VAL A 80 8.99 -22.39 -9.57
CA VAL A 80 10.03 -23.15 -8.88
C VAL A 80 9.55 -23.57 -7.49
N LEU A 81 8.94 -24.76 -7.43
CA LEU A 81 8.74 -25.48 -6.18
C LEU A 81 10.10 -26.01 -5.70
N TYR A 82 10.66 -25.38 -4.67
CA TYR A 82 11.90 -25.86 -4.04
C TYR A 82 11.71 -27.29 -3.51
N GLY A 83 12.36 -28.26 -4.16
CA GLY A 83 12.32 -29.68 -3.80
C GLY A 83 11.33 -30.55 -4.60
N ALA A 84 10.72 -30.05 -5.68
CA ALA A 84 9.92 -30.87 -6.59
C ALA A 84 10.57 -30.97 -7.98
N ASP A 85 11.48 -31.92 -8.14
CA ASP A 85 12.14 -32.31 -9.39
C ASP A 85 11.33 -33.32 -10.23
N TRP A 86 10.06 -33.55 -9.89
CA TRP A 86 9.12 -34.49 -10.52
C TRP A 86 8.62 -34.10 -11.92
N GLY A 87 9.48 -33.48 -12.74
CA GLY A 87 9.15 -33.02 -14.07
C GLY A 87 8.35 -31.71 -14.03
N SER A 88 9.08 -30.59 -13.95
CA SER A 88 8.56 -29.30 -14.37
C SER A 88 8.08 -29.41 -15.82
N ILE A 89 6.76 -29.54 -16.02
CA ILE A 89 6.16 -29.37 -17.33
C ILE A 89 6.37 -27.90 -17.67
N ALA A 90 7.38 -27.62 -18.49
CA ALA A 90 7.52 -26.31 -19.11
C ALA A 90 6.22 -26.05 -19.88
N VAL A 91 5.42 -25.08 -19.42
CA VAL A 91 4.26 -24.60 -20.17
C VAL A 91 4.79 -23.78 -21.33
N SER A 92 5.27 -24.48 -22.36
CA SER A 92 5.51 -23.93 -23.67
C SER A 92 4.15 -23.58 -24.26
N VAL A 93 3.81 -22.29 -24.26
CA VAL A 93 2.83 -21.76 -25.19
C VAL A 93 3.52 -21.69 -26.56
N SER A 94 3.73 -22.86 -27.15
CA SER A 94 4.21 -23.06 -28.51
C SER A 94 2.99 -23.15 -29.41
N ASP A 95 2.64 -22.03 -30.03
CA ASP A 95 1.73 -21.98 -31.18
C ASP A 95 2.52 -22.33 -32.45
N ASP A 96 3.06 -23.55 -32.47
CA ASP A 96 3.63 -24.22 -33.65
C ASP A 96 3.88 -25.70 -33.32
N ALA A 97 3.59 -26.58 -34.28
CA ALA A 97 3.76 -28.01 -34.14
C ALA A 97 5.14 -28.44 -34.67
N ASP A 98 6.00 -28.98 -33.79
CA ASP A 98 6.73 -30.24 -33.99
C ASP A 98 7.63 -30.56 -32.79
N GLY A 99 7.65 -31.84 -32.38
CA GLY A 99 8.18 -32.28 -31.08
C GLY A 99 9.70 -32.49 -31.01
N GLU A 100 10.50 -31.44 -31.25
CA GLU A 100 11.94 -31.49 -30.96
C GLU A 100 12.22 -31.18 -29.47
N VAL A 101 12.86 -32.13 -28.78
CA VAL A 101 13.24 -31.97 -27.37
C VAL A 101 14.53 -31.14 -27.30
N ALA A 102 14.39 -29.83 -27.10
CA ALA A 102 15.55 -28.93 -26.96
C ALA A 102 16.51 -29.44 -25.86
N PRO A 103 17.84 -29.42 -26.08
CA PRO A 103 18.80 -29.94 -25.10
C PRO A 103 18.70 -29.17 -23.79
N ALA A 104 18.72 -29.88 -22.65
CA ALA A 104 18.40 -29.31 -21.33
C ALA A 104 19.17 -28.02 -20.98
N ALA A 105 20.45 -27.93 -21.35
CA ALA A 105 21.26 -26.72 -21.17
C ALA A 105 20.64 -25.48 -21.84
N SER A 106 20.08 -25.62 -23.05
CA SER A 106 19.41 -24.51 -23.75
C SER A 106 18.07 -24.11 -23.12
N ALA A 107 17.38 -25.06 -22.49
CA ALA A 107 16.15 -24.77 -21.74
C ALA A 107 16.44 -24.03 -20.43
N GLU A 108 17.51 -24.42 -19.72
CA GLU A 108 18.02 -23.73 -18.54
C GLU A 108 18.51 -22.32 -18.87
N GLU A 109 19.29 -22.15 -19.94
CA GLU A 109 19.74 -20.83 -20.43
C GLU A 109 18.56 -19.93 -20.82
N LEU A 110 17.57 -20.46 -21.55
CA LEU A 110 16.35 -19.71 -21.92
C LEU A 110 15.47 -19.40 -20.71
N GLN A 111 15.45 -20.24 -19.68
CA GLN A 111 14.75 -19.98 -18.42
C GLN A 111 15.47 -18.90 -17.60
N LYS A 112 16.80 -18.98 -17.48
CA LYS A 112 17.64 -17.98 -16.81
C LYS A 112 17.52 -16.61 -17.48
N LYS A 113 17.57 -16.54 -18.81
CA LYS A 113 17.37 -15.29 -19.56
C LYS A 113 15.96 -14.71 -19.32
N ARG A 114 14.90 -15.53 -19.40
CA ARG A 114 13.54 -15.07 -19.06
C ARG A 114 13.42 -14.61 -17.61
N GLU A 115 14.16 -15.23 -16.69
CA GLU A 115 14.18 -14.82 -15.29
C GLU A 115 14.86 -13.45 -15.10
N GLU A 116 16.00 -13.23 -15.78
CA GLU A 116 16.73 -11.96 -15.81
C GLU A 116 15.92 -10.83 -16.47
N ASP A 117 15.32 -11.08 -17.64
CA ASP A 117 14.46 -10.12 -18.36
C ASP A 117 13.27 -9.68 -17.48
N PHE A 118 12.67 -10.63 -16.74
CA PHE A 118 11.53 -10.34 -15.84
C PHE A 118 11.97 -9.64 -14.54
N ASP A 119 13.13 -9.98 -13.95
CA ASP A 119 13.67 -9.23 -12.81
C ASP A 119 14.03 -7.78 -13.21
N ALA A 120 14.58 -7.58 -14.41
CA ALA A 120 14.82 -6.24 -14.97
C ALA A 120 13.51 -5.46 -15.16
N PHE A 121 12.50 -6.06 -15.79
CA PHE A 121 11.16 -5.46 -15.95
C PHE A 121 10.52 -5.09 -14.60
N THR A 122 10.58 -6.02 -13.64
CA THR A 122 10.03 -5.82 -12.29
C THR A 122 10.73 -4.68 -11.57
N SER A 123 12.06 -4.59 -11.68
CA SER A 123 12.85 -3.52 -11.08
C SER A 123 12.46 -2.15 -11.64
N THR A 124 12.41 -2.01 -12.97
CA THR A 124 12.00 -0.76 -13.65
C THR A 124 10.57 -0.38 -13.26
N LYS A 125 9.60 -1.29 -13.38
CA LYS A 125 8.21 -0.98 -13.07
C LYS A 125 7.97 -0.68 -11.59
N SER A 126 8.68 -1.32 -10.68
CA SER A 126 8.60 -0.99 -9.24
C SER A 126 9.17 0.40 -8.92
N GLN A 127 10.14 0.89 -9.70
CA GLN A 127 10.65 2.26 -9.60
C GLN A 127 9.66 3.27 -10.20
N ASP A 128 9.05 2.97 -11.36
CA ASP A 128 7.98 3.79 -11.95
C ASP A 128 6.81 3.99 -10.96
N LEU A 129 6.37 2.89 -10.33
CA LEU A 129 5.30 2.89 -9.32
C LEU A 129 5.67 3.70 -8.06
N ALA A 130 6.95 3.90 -7.78
CA ALA A 130 7.42 4.63 -6.61
C ALA A 130 7.46 6.15 -6.79
N GLN A 131 7.35 6.68 -8.02
CA GLN A 131 7.47 8.12 -8.27
C GLN A 131 6.52 8.98 -7.40
N PRO A 132 5.24 8.64 -7.19
CA PRO A 132 4.36 9.41 -6.29
C PRO A 132 4.86 9.49 -4.84
N LEU A 133 5.65 8.51 -4.37
CA LEU A 133 6.28 8.52 -3.05
C LEU A 133 7.56 9.38 -3.05
N VAL A 134 8.32 9.36 -4.14
CA VAL A 134 9.49 10.23 -4.35
C VAL A 134 9.08 11.70 -4.37
N ASP A 135 8.07 12.04 -5.18
CA ASP A 135 7.54 13.40 -5.33
C ASP A 135 6.98 13.95 -4.00
N ALA A 136 6.29 13.10 -3.23
CA ALA A 136 5.78 13.42 -1.90
C ALA A 136 6.84 13.35 -0.78
N GLN A 137 8.09 13.01 -1.10
CA GLN A 137 9.20 12.84 -0.16
C GLN A 137 8.92 11.83 0.98
N ILE A 138 8.12 10.81 0.71
CA ILE A 138 7.72 9.77 1.68
C ILE A 138 8.79 8.67 1.71
N PRO A 139 9.38 8.32 2.87
CA PRO A 139 10.35 7.23 2.96
C PRO A 139 9.71 5.89 2.56
N PHE A 140 10.30 5.21 1.58
CA PHE A 140 9.82 3.91 1.13
C PHE A 140 10.96 2.91 0.89
N LYS A 141 10.59 1.62 0.86
CA LYS A 141 11.42 0.56 0.28
C LYS A 141 10.60 -0.28 -0.71
N ILE A 142 11.23 -0.77 -1.75
CA ILE A 142 10.67 -1.80 -2.62
C ILE A 142 11.03 -3.17 -2.03
N HIS A 143 10.04 -4.04 -1.86
CA HIS A 143 10.22 -5.39 -1.35
C HIS A 143 9.58 -6.39 -2.31
N VAL A 144 10.42 -6.96 -3.18
CA VAL A 144 10.03 -8.04 -4.09
C VAL A 144 10.29 -9.38 -3.41
N VAL A 145 9.30 -10.27 -3.44
CA VAL A 145 9.42 -11.65 -2.96
C VAL A 145 8.97 -12.62 -4.05
N LYS A 146 9.67 -13.74 -4.22
CA LYS A 146 9.27 -14.82 -5.14
C LYS A 146 8.43 -15.83 -4.37
N ASP A 147 7.23 -16.13 -4.87
CA ASP A 147 6.34 -17.16 -4.31
C ASP A 147 5.36 -17.72 -5.34
N HIS A 148 4.77 -18.87 -5.05
CA HIS A 148 3.73 -19.52 -5.84
C HIS A 148 2.31 -19.11 -5.41
N ASP A 149 2.08 -18.89 -4.10
CA ASP A 149 0.82 -18.36 -3.58
C ASP A 149 0.97 -16.88 -3.18
N MET A 150 0.50 -16.00 -4.06
CA MET A 150 0.58 -14.55 -3.85
C MET A 150 -0.23 -14.07 -2.64
N LYS A 151 -1.40 -14.66 -2.39
CA LYS A 151 -2.36 -14.16 -1.38
C LYS A 151 -1.94 -14.56 0.04
N GLU A 152 -1.44 -15.78 0.20
CA GLU A 152 -0.82 -16.24 1.43
C GLU A 152 0.49 -15.47 1.69
N ARG A 153 1.34 -15.31 0.66
CA ARG A 153 2.61 -14.60 0.84
C ARG A 153 2.44 -13.14 1.25
N LEU A 154 1.45 -12.42 0.74
CA LEU A 154 1.13 -11.06 1.20
C LEU A 154 0.80 -11.02 2.69
N CYS A 155 -0.01 -11.98 3.18
CA CYS A 155 -0.38 -12.06 4.60
C CYS A 155 0.82 -12.41 5.49
N LEU A 156 1.67 -13.35 5.06
CA LEU A 156 2.90 -13.73 5.77
C LEU A 156 3.91 -12.57 5.84
N GLU A 157 4.10 -11.82 4.75
CA GLU A 157 4.94 -10.63 4.74
C GLU A 157 4.36 -9.51 5.63
N ALA A 158 3.04 -9.42 5.77
CA ALA A 158 2.39 -8.44 6.63
C ALA A 158 2.77 -8.64 8.12
N GLU A 159 2.71 -9.89 8.59
CA GLU A 159 3.16 -10.27 9.92
C GLU A 159 4.68 -10.10 10.07
N ARG A 160 5.46 -10.68 9.16
CA ARG A 160 6.94 -10.69 9.21
C ARG A 160 7.56 -9.29 9.22
N LEU A 161 6.93 -8.33 8.55
CA LEU A 161 7.40 -6.94 8.49
C LEU A 161 6.83 -6.04 9.60
N GLY A 162 5.87 -6.55 10.40
CA GLY A 162 5.16 -5.79 11.42
C GLY A 162 4.39 -4.62 10.82
N LEU A 163 3.56 -4.88 9.80
CA LEU A 163 2.78 -3.85 9.13
C LEU A 163 1.66 -3.32 10.03
N SER A 164 1.47 -2.00 9.98
CA SER A 164 0.34 -1.32 10.64
C SER A 164 -0.92 -1.29 9.78
N ALA A 165 -0.77 -1.40 8.45
CA ALA A 165 -1.85 -1.61 7.48
C ALA A 165 -1.28 -2.09 6.13
N MET A 166 -2.13 -2.69 5.29
CA MET A 166 -1.86 -3.02 3.89
C MET A 166 -2.86 -2.29 2.99
N ILE A 167 -2.37 -1.60 1.96
CA ILE A 167 -3.19 -0.95 0.93
C ILE A 167 -3.04 -1.75 -0.36
N MET A 168 -4.12 -1.98 -1.11
CA MET A 168 -4.05 -2.71 -2.38
C MET A 168 -5.18 -2.35 -3.34
N GLY A 169 -5.01 -2.69 -4.62
CA GLY A 169 -6.09 -2.63 -5.60
C GLY A 169 -7.23 -3.58 -5.28
N SER A 170 -8.44 -3.26 -5.74
CA SER A 170 -9.62 -4.11 -5.64
C SER A 170 -9.55 -5.34 -6.53
N ARG A 171 -8.78 -5.22 -7.61
CA ARG A 171 -8.43 -6.23 -8.60
C ARG A 171 -6.95 -6.11 -8.94
N GLY A 172 -6.48 -7.10 -9.69
CA GLY A 172 -5.13 -7.11 -10.24
C GLY A 172 -5.12 -7.30 -11.76
N PHE A 173 -3.92 -7.54 -12.28
CA PHE A 173 -3.61 -7.68 -13.70
C PHE A 173 -4.61 -8.60 -14.44
N GLY A 174 -5.16 -8.09 -15.53
CA GLY A 174 -6.12 -8.80 -16.39
C GLY A 174 -7.57 -8.86 -15.89
N ALA A 175 -7.84 -8.58 -14.61
CA ALA A 175 -9.19 -8.70 -14.05
C ALA A 175 -10.12 -7.51 -14.36
N SER A 176 -9.59 -6.37 -14.82
CA SER A 176 -10.36 -5.22 -15.28
C SER A 176 -11.17 -5.47 -16.58
N ARG A 177 -10.82 -6.51 -17.36
CA ARG A 177 -11.42 -6.79 -18.68
C ARG A 177 -12.82 -7.43 -18.63
N LYS A 178 -13.41 -7.66 -17.46
CA LYS A 178 -14.74 -8.30 -17.34
C LYS A 178 -15.55 -7.66 -16.21
N GLY A 179 -16.62 -6.96 -16.57
CA GLY A 179 -17.40 -6.05 -15.72
C GLY A 179 -18.19 -6.68 -14.56
N GLY A 180 -17.50 -7.18 -13.53
CA GLY A 180 -18.09 -7.52 -12.25
C GLY A 180 -18.21 -6.29 -11.36
N LYS A 181 -19.24 -5.46 -11.50
CA LYS A 181 -19.42 -4.30 -10.60
C LYS A 181 -19.45 -4.77 -9.13
N GLY A 182 -18.62 -4.17 -8.27
CA GLY A 182 -18.59 -4.42 -6.82
C GLY A 182 -17.68 -5.55 -6.28
N ARG A 183 -17.40 -6.63 -7.03
CA ARG A 183 -16.70 -7.83 -6.49
C ARG A 183 -15.17 -7.68 -6.42
N LEU A 184 -14.55 -8.07 -5.31
CA LEU A 184 -13.09 -8.14 -5.16
C LEU A 184 -12.43 -9.19 -6.07
N GLY A 185 -11.16 -8.99 -6.39
CA GLY A 185 -10.27 -10.01 -6.94
C GLY A 185 -9.82 -10.99 -5.85
N SER A 186 -9.44 -12.22 -6.25
CA SER A 186 -9.12 -13.31 -5.30
C SER A 186 -8.01 -12.99 -4.30
N VAL A 187 -7.00 -12.23 -4.71
CA VAL A 187 -5.90 -11.82 -3.82
C VAL A 187 -6.37 -10.80 -2.79
N SER A 188 -7.10 -9.77 -3.23
CA SER A 188 -7.62 -8.72 -2.35
C SER A 188 -8.68 -9.24 -1.39
N ASP A 189 -9.57 -10.10 -1.88
CA ASP A 189 -10.60 -10.79 -1.09
C ASP A 189 -9.96 -11.64 0.03
N TYR A 190 -8.95 -12.45 -0.29
CA TYR A 190 -8.23 -13.24 0.70
C TYR A 190 -7.50 -12.36 1.74
N CYS A 191 -6.80 -11.31 1.29
CA CYS A 191 -6.09 -10.41 2.22
C CYS A 191 -7.05 -9.75 3.21
N VAL A 192 -8.24 -9.32 2.77
CA VAL A 192 -9.27 -8.74 3.66
C VAL A 192 -9.71 -9.70 4.77
N HIS A 193 -9.76 -11.01 4.50
CA HIS A 193 -10.19 -12.02 5.48
C HIS A 193 -9.05 -12.61 6.33
N HIS A 194 -7.80 -12.58 5.85
CA HIS A 194 -6.68 -13.34 6.44
C HIS A 194 -5.46 -12.52 6.84
N CYS A 195 -5.37 -11.24 6.47
CA CYS A 195 -4.25 -10.39 6.86
C CYS A 195 -4.31 -10.03 8.35
N VAL A 196 -3.17 -10.10 9.04
CA VAL A 196 -3.03 -9.78 10.47
C VAL A 196 -3.20 -8.29 10.81
N CYS A 197 -3.23 -7.41 9.79
CA CYS A 197 -3.38 -5.97 9.94
C CYS A 197 -4.48 -5.41 9.01
N PRO A 198 -5.02 -4.22 9.31
CA PRO A 198 -6.09 -3.61 8.51
C PRO A 198 -5.76 -3.51 7.02
N VAL A 199 -6.68 -3.97 6.18
CA VAL A 199 -6.56 -3.92 4.72
C VAL A 199 -7.44 -2.81 4.15
N VAL A 200 -6.83 -1.92 3.36
CA VAL A 200 -7.51 -0.84 2.63
C VAL A 200 -7.56 -1.20 1.16
N VAL A 201 -8.76 -1.45 0.65
CA VAL A 201 -8.98 -1.79 -0.76
C VAL A 201 -9.34 -0.55 -1.56
N VAL A 202 -8.46 -0.16 -2.49
CA VAL A 202 -8.66 0.96 -3.41
C VAL A 202 -9.35 0.47 -4.68
N ARG A 203 -10.45 1.11 -5.06
CA ARG A 203 -11.15 0.84 -6.32
C ARG A 203 -10.53 1.65 -7.45
N TYR A 204 -10.17 1.00 -8.55
CA TYR A 204 -9.83 1.71 -9.79
C TYR A 204 -11.10 2.29 -10.42
N PRO A 205 -11.09 3.55 -10.90
CA PRO A 205 -12.24 4.13 -11.60
C PRO A 205 -12.47 3.43 -12.95
N ASP A 206 -13.72 3.05 -13.22
CA ASP A 206 -14.11 2.28 -14.42
C ASP A 206 -13.77 3.02 -15.75
N ASP A 207 -13.73 4.36 -15.74
CA ASP A 207 -13.54 5.20 -16.93
C ASP A 207 -12.05 5.43 -17.33
N ALA A 208 -11.10 5.12 -16.45
CA ALA A 208 -9.67 5.40 -16.69
C ALA A 208 -9.02 4.52 -17.77
N ALA A 209 -9.74 3.53 -18.31
CA ALA A 209 -9.32 2.75 -19.47
C ALA A 209 -9.58 3.45 -20.82
N GLY A 210 -10.16 4.67 -20.83
CA GLY A 210 -10.64 5.33 -22.04
C GLY A 210 -10.28 6.82 -22.24
N ALA A 211 -9.53 7.45 -21.33
CA ALA A 211 -9.19 8.88 -21.44
C ALA A 211 -7.79 9.23 -20.93
N ASP A 212 -6.95 9.74 -21.83
CA ASP A 212 -5.81 10.58 -21.46
C ASP A 212 -6.31 11.89 -20.86
N ALA A 213 -5.72 12.28 -19.72
CA ALA A 213 -5.75 13.61 -19.08
C ALA A 213 -7.10 14.39 -18.99
N GLU A 214 -7.57 14.62 -17.76
CA GLU A 214 -7.81 15.98 -17.23
C GLU A 214 -8.12 15.94 -15.73
N ALA A 215 -7.88 17.05 -15.02
CA ALA A 215 -8.05 17.14 -13.58
C ALA A 215 -9.46 17.58 -13.19
N SER A 216 -10.24 16.70 -12.57
CA SER A 216 -11.38 17.10 -11.73
C SER A 216 -11.58 16.12 -10.58
N GLY A 217 -11.62 16.64 -9.35
CA GLY A 217 -11.92 15.85 -8.16
C GLY A 217 -13.44 15.78 -7.95
N PRO A 218 -14.03 14.61 -7.69
CA PRO A 218 -15.45 14.52 -7.38
C PRO A 218 -15.71 14.93 -5.93
N THR A 219 -16.53 15.97 -5.74
CA THR A 219 -17.27 16.17 -4.50
C THR A 219 -18.46 15.20 -4.51
N ASP A 220 -18.30 14.03 -3.88
CA ASP A 220 -19.37 13.06 -3.72
C ASP A 220 -19.94 13.17 -2.30
N GLU A 221 -21.16 13.71 -2.19
CA GLU A 221 -21.86 13.81 -0.90
C GLU A 221 -22.35 12.42 -0.51
N LEU A 222 -21.93 11.94 0.67
CA LEU A 222 -22.34 10.63 1.21
C LEU A 222 -23.85 10.58 1.46
N HIS A 223 -24.60 10.06 0.49
CA HIS A 223 -26.00 9.71 0.67
C HIS A 223 -26.13 8.58 1.70
N THR A 224 -26.75 8.90 2.85
CA THR A 224 -27.09 7.92 3.89
C THR A 224 -28.17 6.97 3.40
N VAL A 225 -27.93 5.67 3.51
CA VAL A 225 -28.91 4.61 3.20
C VAL A 225 -30.02 4.64 4.27
N PRO A 226 -31.32 4.59 3.90
CA PRO A 226 -32.40 4.40 4.86
C PRO A 226 -32.33 3.00 5.49
N GLU A 227 -32.46 2.91 6.81
CA GLU A 227 -32.59 1.65 7.52
C GLU A 227 -34.04 1.15 7.49
N ASP A 228 -34.35 0.21 6.60
CA ASP A 228 -35.59 -0.57 6.66
C ASP A 228 -35.47 -1.64 7.76
N GLU A 229 -35.95 -1.35 8.97
CA GLU A 229 -36.05 -2.39 10.01
C GLU A 229 -37.10 -3.45 9.62
N PRO A 230 -36.74 -4.75 9.62
CA PRO A 230 -37.71 -5.81 9.33
C PRO A 230 -38.67 -5.98 10.52
N VAL A 231 -39.92 -5.54 10.34
CA VAL A 231 -41.00 -5.78 11.30
C VAL A 231 -41.30 -7.28 11.37
N TYR A 232 -40.93 -7.91 12.48
CA TYR A 232 -41.34 -9.29 12.78
C TYR A 232 -42.80 -9.31 13.23
N HIS A 233 -43.60 -10.15 12.57
CA HIS A 233 -44.94 -10.49 13.02
C HIS A 233 -44.91 -11.86 13.70
N ASP A 234 -45.31 -11.91 14.97
CA ASP A 234 -45.44 -13.16 15.71
C ASP A 234 -46.50 -14.07 15.08
N ALA A 235 -46.23 -15.38 15.07
CA ALA A 235 -47.15 -16.38 14.55
C ALA A 235 -48.33 -16.60 15.52
N PRO A 236 -49.58 -16.69 15.04
CA PRO A 236 -50.74 -16.91 15.91
C PRO A 236 -50.73 -18.32 16.51
N GLU A 237 -50.95 -18.42 17.82
CA GLU A 237 -51.08 -19.70 18.52
C GLU A 237 -52.34 -20.46 18.07
N VAL A 238 -52.15 -21.69 17.57
CA VAL A 238 -53.26 -22.56 17.19
C VAL A 238 -53.78 -23.29 18.42
N HIS A 239 -54.81 -22.72 19.06
CA HIS A 239 -55.61 -23.45 20.05
C HIS A 239 -56.34 -24.62 19.37
N LYS A 240 -56.02 -25.84 19.82
CA LYS A 240 -56.86 -27.03 19.58
C LYS A 240 -57.80 -27.20 20.77
N GLU A 241 -59.10 -27.05 20.53
CA GLU A 241 -60.13 -27.65 21.38
C GLU A 241 -60.62 -28.97 20.76
N ASN A 242 -61.14 -29.85 21.63
CA ASN A 242 -61.49 -31.24 21.33
C ASN A 242 -62.84 -31.41 20.62
#